data_AF-A0A5S4H7A4-F1
#
_entry.id   AF-A0A5S4H7A4-F1
#
_cell.length_a   1.000
_cell.length_b   1.000
_cell.length_c   1.000
_cell.angle_alpha   90.00
_cell.angle_beta   90.00
_cell.angle_gamma   90.00
#
_symmetry.space_group_name_H-M   'P 1'
#
loop_
_entity.id
_entity.type
_entity.pdbx_description
1 polymer ?
#
loop_
_entity_poly.entity_id
_entity_poly.type
_entity_poly.pdbx_seq_one_letter_code
_entity_poly.pdbx_strand_id
1 'polypeptide(L)'
;MGDNTEHYPIRDGMAFGSHNADGMSHEDVKNKLKALNPGKVGEASTAYKDAADVLAEMTDELTNNFAKKIIKHWKGDSAQKALDQLGKVYNTAGKLSDDSHNNATLYAWYKHDILDWYKTQGDTMTDGWVHTGGDDDNARKLMNNFIGRMKEAFEGHPLKISKDLPDQRGGVTDTPPP
;
A
#
# COMPACT_ATOMS: atom_id res chain seq x y z
N MET A 1 11.60 -1.52 28.97
CA MET A 1 12.09 -1.60 27.57
C MET A 1 11.38 -0.48 26.83
N GLY A 2 12.12 0.37 26.11
CA GLY A 2 11.52 1.45 25.31
C GLY A 2 10.73 0.84 24.15
N ASP A 3 9.69 1.53 23.71
CA ASP A 3 9.03 1.23 22.45
C ASP A 3 9.75 2.03 21.36
N ASN A 4 10.27 1.32 20.34
CA ASN A 4 10.97 1.93 19.20
C ASN A 4 10.01 2.07 18.02
N THR A 5 8.86 2.69 18.30
CA THR A 5 7.83 2.83 17.28
C THR A 5 8.24 3.95 16.32
N GLU A 6 8.75 3.57 15.15
CA GLU A 6 8.99 4.46 14.02
C GLU A 6 7.71 4.61 13.20
N HIS A 7 7.47 5.81 12.67
CA HIS A 7 6.35 6.11 11.79
C HIS A 7 6.86 6.63 10.44
N TYR A 8 6.39 6.03 9.36
CA TYR A 8 6.71 6.39 7.99
C TYR A 8 5.46 6.97 7.35
N PRO A 9 5.36 8.30 7.16
CA PRO A 9 4.18 8.93 6.61
C PRO A 9 4.01 8.55 5.13
N ILE A 10 2.77 8.25 4.73
CA ILE A 10 2.40 7.97 3.33
C ILE A 10 1.58 9.14 2.79
N ARG A 11 0.48 9.46 3.46
CA ARG A 11 -0.36 10.63 3.16
C ARG A 11 -0.56 11.53 4.38
N ASP A 12 0.17 11.28 5.47
CA ASP A 12 0.06 12.08 6.69
C ASP A 12 0.38 13.56 6.38
N GLY A 13 -0.51 14.45 6.81
CA GLY A 13 -0.45 15.88 6.47
C GLY A 13 -0.76 16.23 5.00
N MET A 14 -1.11 15.25 4.15
CA MET A 14 -1.48 15.49 2.76
C MET A 14 -3.00 15.46 2.57
N ALA A 15 -3.51 16.36 1.73
CA ALA A 15 -4.89 16.35 1.26
C ALA A 15 -4.91 16.18 -0.25
N PHE A 16 -5.93 15.49 -0.77
CA PHE A 16 -6.09 15.30 -2.21
C PHE A 16 -6.15 16.62 -2.98
N GLY A 17 -6.70 17.67 -2.36
CA GLY A 17 -6.90 18.98 -2.98
C GLY A 17 -8.25 19.12 -3.67
N SER A 18 -8.50 20.31 -4.22
CA SER A 18 -9.70 20.61 -5.01
C SER A 18 -9.36 20.52 -6.49
N HIS A 19 -9.89 19.50 -7.17
CA HIS A 19 -9.69 19.29 -8.60
C HIS A 19 -11.07 19.21 -9.27
N ASN A 20 -11.19 19.79 -10.46
CA ASN A 20 -12.36 19.66 -11.30
C ASN A 20 -11.96 19.73 -12.78
N ALA A 21 -12.92 19.42 -13.64
CA ALA A 21 -12.76 19.46 -15.09
C ALA A 21 -13.21 20.79 -15.72
N ASP A 22 -13.35 21.87 -14.94
CA ASP A 22 -13.90 23.13 -15.46
C ASP A 22 -13.02 23.68 -16.59
N GLY A 23 -13.66 24.09 -17.68
CA GLY A 23 -12.96 24.62 -18.86
C GLY A 23 -12.24 23.58 -19.73
N MET A 24 -12.26 22.29 -19.39
CA MET A 24 -11.72 21.25 -20.27
C MET A 24 -12.65 21.02 -21.47
N SER A 25 -12.05 20.90 -22.66
CA SER A 25 -12.74 20.44 -23.86
C SER A 25 -12.88 18.91 -23.86
N HIS A 26 -13.73 18.38 -24.73
CA HIS A 26 -13.84 16.95 -25.00
C HIS A 26 -12.47 16.33 -25.35
N GLU A 27 -11.70 16.99 -26.22
CA GLU A 27 -10.38 16.52 -26.65
C GLU A 27 -9.35 16.52 -25.49
N ASP A 28 -9.41 17.51 -24.60
CA ASP A 28 -8.55 17.53 -23.41
C ASP A 28 -8.82 16.34 -22.49
N VAL A 29 -10.11 16.05 -22.23
CA VAL A 29 -10.54 14.92 -21.41
C VAL A 29 -10.10 13.61 -22.06
N LYS A 30 -10.40 13.43 -23.35
CA LYS A 30 -10.01 12.26 -24.11
C LYS A 30 -8.52 11.99 -24.00
N ASN A 31 -7.68 13.00 -24.28
CA ASN A 31 -6.23 12.84 -24.24
C ASN A 31 -5.70 12.53 -22.84
N LYS A 32 -6.25 13.16 -21.80
CA LYS A 32 -5.90 12.84 -20.40
C LYS A 32 -6.25 11.41 -20.02
N LEU A 33 -7.43 10.92 -20.41
CA LEU A 33 -7.86 9.56 -20.13
C LEU A 33 -7.03 8.53 -20.91
N LYS A 34 -6.71 8.79 -22.18
CA LYS A 34 -5.82 7.93 -22.99
C LYS A 34 -4.40 7.85 -22.42
N ALA A 35 -3.92 8.94 -21.84
CA ALA A 35 -2.60 9.02 -21.21
C ALA A 35 -2.49 8.26 -19.88
N LEU A 36 -3.59 7.76 -19.33
CA LEU A 36 -3.55 6.93 -18.11
C LEU A 36 -2.64 5.71 -18.32
N ASN A 37 -1.86 5.40 -17.29
CA ASN A 37 -0.96 4.25 -17.26
C ASN A 37 -1.34 3.31 -16.10
N PRO A 38 -2.38 2.47 -16.27
CA PRO A 38 -2.79 1.49 -15.27
C PRO A 38 -1.66 0.50 -14.91
N GLY A 39 -0.73 0.24 -15.83
CA GLY A 39 0.35 -0.72 -15.64
C GLY A 39 1.22 -0.43 -14.42
N LYS A 40 1.55 0.85 -14.16
CA LYS A 40 2.36 1.24 -13.00
C LYS A 40 1.67 1.02 -11.66
N VAL A 41 0.35 1.20 -11.62
CA VAL A 41 -0.44 0.89 -10.43
C VAL A 41 -0.55 -0.62 -10.22
N GLY A 42 -0.65 -1.39 -11.31
CA GLY A 42 -0.57 -2.86 -11.27
C GLY A 42 0.76 -3.38 -10.75
N GLU A 43 1.89 -2.85 -11.25
CA GLU A 43 3.24 -3.19 -10.75
C GLU A 43 3.35 -2.92 -9.24
N ALA A 44 2.82 -1.80 -8.75
CA ALA A 44 2.80 -1.48 -7.33
C ALA A 44 1.93 -2.47 -6.54
N SER A 45 0.73 -2.81 -7.03
CA SER A 45 -0.13 -3.83 -6.43
C SER A 45 0.59 -5.17 -6.23
N THR A 46 1.27 -5.66 -7.28
CA THR A 46 2.06 -6.88 -7.22
C THR A 46 3.19 -6.78 -6.19
N ALA A 47 3.95 -5.68 -6.19
CA ALA A 47 5.06 -5.50 -5.25
C ALA A 47 4.59 -5.50 -3.78
N TYR A 48 3.45 -4.87 -3.48
CA TYR A 48 2.87 -4.90 -2.14
C TYR A 48 2.37 -6.28 -1.76
N LYS A 49 1.82 -7.04 -2.71
CA LYS A 49 1.41 -8.41 -2.47
C LYS A 49 2.62 -9.30 -2.15
N ASP A 50 3.67 -9.24 -2.97
CA ASP A 50 4.89 -10.01 -2.76
C ASP A 50 5.53 -9.69 -1.40
N ALA A 51 5.53 -8.40 -1.01
CA ALA A 51 6.00 -7.99 0.31
C ALA A 51 5.15 -8.56 1.44
N ALA A 52 3.82 -8.58 1.30
CA ALA A 52 2.92 -9.18 2.27
C ALA A 52 3.21 -10.68 2.45
N ASP A 53 3.32 -11.41 1.33
CA ASP A 53 3.55 -12.85 1.33
C ASP A 53 4.89 -13.19 2.02
N VAL A 54 5.97 -12.46 1.70
CA VAL A 54 7.29 -12.65 2.35
C VAL A 54 7.24 -12.34 3.85
N LEU A 55 6.53 -11.29 4.26
CA LEU A 55 6.39 -10.94 5.67
C LEU A 55 5.58 -11.99 6.43
N ALA A 56 4.54 -12.54 5.82
CA ALA A 56 3.75 -13.64 6.37
C ALA A 56 4.61 -14.91 6.54
N GLU A 57 5.36 -15.31 5.52
CA GLU A 57 6.31 -16.44 5.61
C GLU A 57 7.32 -16.25 6.74
N MET A 58 7.87 -15.03 6.89
CA MET A 58 8.80 -14.72 7.97
C MET A 58 8.12 -14.83 9.34
N THR A 59 6.88 -14.36 9.50
CA THR A 59 6.14 -14.49 10.77
C THR A 59 5.89 -15.96 11.13
N ASP A 60 5.61 -16.80 10.14
CA ASP A 60 5.45 -18.23 10.33
C ASP A 60 6.75 -18.89 10.78
N GLU A 61 7.89 -18.57 10.16
CA GLU A 61 9.21 -19.11 10.56
C GLU A 61 9.62 -18.66 11.98
N LEU A 62 9.39 -17.39 12.33
CA LEU A 62 9.67 -16.87 13.66
C LEU A 62 8.94 -17.68 14.74
N THR A 63 7.65 -17.96 14.53
CA THR A 63 6.81 -18.62 15.53
C THR A 63 6.97 -20.13 15.50
N ASN A 64 6.98 -20.74 14.32
CA ASN A 64 6.92 -22.19 14.18
C ASN A 64 8.28 -22.87 14.25
N ASN A 65 9.38 -22.15 14.03
CA ASN A 65 10.72 -22.71 14.02
C ASN A 65 11.60 -22.09 15.12
N PHE A 66 11.83 -20.78 15.07
CA PHE A 66 12.80 -20.12 15.94
C PHE A 66 12.34 -20.07 17.41
N ALA A 67 11.11 -19.63 17.68
CA ALA A 67 10.57 -19.59 19.03
C ALA A 67 10.56 -20.99 19.68
N LYS A 68 10.12 -22.03 18.94
CA LYS A 68 10.10 -23.41 19.44
C LYS A 68 11.50 -23.95 19.75
N LYS A 69 12.50 -23.61 18.92
CA LYS A 69 13.91 -23.98 19.18
C LYS A 69 14.46 -23.32 20.44
N ILE A 70 14.19 -22.03 20.64
CA ILE A 70 14.59 -21.32 21.86
C ILE A 70 13.96 -22.00 23.08
N ILE A 71 12.64 -22.20 23.08
CA ILE A 71 11.93 -22.86 24.19
C ILE A 71 12.48 -24.27 24.50
N LYS A 72 12.85 -25.02 23.46
CA LYS A 72 13.33 -26.40 23.60
C LYS A 72 14.76 -26.50 24.15
N HIS A 73 15.65 -25.59 23.74
CA HIS A 73 17.09 -25.74 23.96
C HIS A 73 17.71 -24.66 24.86
N TRP A 74 16.98 -23.59 25.18
CA TRP A 74 17.49 -22.47 25.96
C TRP A 74 16.49 -22.09 27.06
N LYS A 75 16.98 -21.87 28.27
CA LYS A 75 16.17 -21.53 29.45
C LYS A 75 16.78 -20.36 30.21
N GLY A 76 15.98 -19.76 31.09
CA GLY A 76 16.38 -18.64 31.93
C GLY A 76 16.07 -17.28 31.29
N ASP A 77 16.41 -16.22 32.01
CA ASP A 77 16.00 -14.85 31.70
C ASP A 77 16.47 -14.37 30.32
N SER A 78 17.62 -14.85 29.85
CA SER A 78 18.14 -14.54 28.51
C SER A 78 17.29 -15.15 27.40
N ALA A 79 16.77 -16.37 27.61
CA ALA A 79 15.87 -17.03 26.67
C ALA A 79 14.51 -16.31 26.61
N GLN A 80 13.99 -15.88 27.76
CA GLN A 80 12.75 -15.09 27.81
C GLN A 80 12.90 -13.75 27.07
N LYS A 81 14.00 -13.02 27.29
CA LYS A 81 14.29 -11.78 26.55
C LYS A 81 14.34 -12.00 25.03
N ALA A 82 14.96 -13.09 24.58
CA ALA A 82 15.00 -13.43 23.16
C ALA A 82 13.62 -13.73 22.58
N LEU A 83 12.76 -14.45 23.34
CA LEU A 83 11.37 -14.68 22.97
C LEU A 83 10.56 -13.38 22.92
N ASP A 84 10.77 -12.46 23.86
CA ASP A 84 10.08 -11.16 23.89
C ASP A 84 10.48 -10.31 22.66
N GLN A 85 11.77 -10.28 22.33
CA GLN A 85 12.28 -9.59 21.12
C GLN A 85 11.71 -10.21 19.85
N LEU A 86 11.67 -11.54 19.77
CA LEU A 86 11.09 -12.26 18.64
C LEU A 86 9.58 -11.99 18.51
N GLY A 87 8.86 -11.89 19.64
CA GLY A 87 7.47 -11.49 19.67
C GLY A 87 7.22 -10.09 19.11
N LYS A 88 8.09 -9.12 19.42
CA LYS A 88 8.03 -7.77 18.80
C LYS A 88 8.22 -7.82 17.29
N VAL A 89 9.23 -8.56 16.82
CA VAL A 89 9.47 -8.72 15.36
C VAL A 89 8.29 -9.41 14.68
N TYR A 90 7.74 -10.46 15.27
CA TYR A 90 6.55 -11.16 14.77
C TYR A 90 5.36 -10.21 14.62
N ASN A 91 5.02 -9.46 15.68
CA ASN A 91 3.89 -8.53 15.64
C ASN A 91 4.07 -7.43 14.59
N THR A 92 5.28 -6.87 14.48
CA THR A 92 5.59 -5.83 13.50
C THR A 92 5.55 -6.37 12.08
N ALA A 93 6.12 -7.55 11.81
CA ALA A 93 6.07 -8.17 10.51
C ALA A 93 4.63 -8.55 10.09
N GLY A 94 3.83 -9.09 11.02
CA GLY A 94 2.42 -9.40 10.77
C GLY A 94 1.60 -8.16 10.42
N LYS A 95 1.78 -7.08 11.18
CA LYS A 95 1.12 -5.80 10.86
C LYS A 95 1.55 -5.24 9.50
N LEU A 96 2.84 -5.28 9.19
CA LEU A 96 3.34 -4.84 7.88
C LEU A 96 2.81 -5.72 6.74
N SER A 97 2.64 -7.02 6.97
CA SER A 97 2.02 -7.94 6.02
C SER A 97 0.58 -7.54 5.73
N ASP A 98 -0.24 -7.34 6.78
CA ASP A 98 -1.63 -6.94 6.66
C ASP A 98 -1.78 -5.59 5.93
N ASP A 99 -0.99 -4.59 6.32
CA ASP A 99 -0.96 -3.27 5.69
C ASP A 99 -0.57 -3.37 4.21
N SER A 100 0.40 -4.23 3.88
CA SER A 100 0.84 -4.45 2.49
C SER A 100 -0.23 -5.15 1.66
N HIS A 101 -0.92 -6.16 2.22
CA HIS A 101 -2.03 -6.84 1.55
C HIS A 101 -3.21 -5.89 1.28
N ASN A 102 -3.54 -5.02 2.23
CA ASN A 102 -4.56 -4.00 2.07
C ASN A 102 -4.20 -3.01 0.94
N ASN A 103 -2.95 -2.55 0.88
CA ASN A 103 -2.47 -1.69 -0.20
C ASN A 103 -2.49 -2.39 -1.57
N ALA A 104 -2.07 -3.65 -1.62
CA ALA A 104 -2.11 -4.45 -2.83
C ALA A 104 -3.55 -4.53 -3.37
N THR A 105 -4.51 -4.79 -2.49
CA THR A 105 -5.95 -4.86 -2.82
C THR A 105 -6.48 -3.53 -3.34
N LEU A 106 -6.15 -2.42 -2.67
CA LEU A 106 -6.54 -1.08 -3.10
C LEU A 106 -5.99 -0.74 -4.48
N TYR A 107 -4.70 -1.02 -4.73
CA TYR A 107 -4.10 -0.78 -6.04
C TYR A 107 -4.63 -1.70 -7.12
N ALA A 108 -4.96 -2.96 -6.80
CA ALA A 108 -5.59 -3.86 -7.75
C ALA A 108 -6.96 -3.31 -8.17
N TRP A 109 -7.80 -2.92 -7.22
CA TRP A 109 -9.08 -2.27 -7.48
C TRP A 109 -8.91 -1.00 -8.31
N TYR A 110 -8.01 -0.10 -7.90
CA TYR A 110 -7.82 1.17 -8.59
C TYR A 110 -7.33 0.97 -10.02
N LYS A 111 -6.45 -0.01 -10.24
CA LYS A 111 -5.98 -0.40 -11.58
C LYS A 111 -7.13 -0.96 -12.43
N HIS A 112 -7.79 -2.00 -11.95
CA HIS A 112 -8.72 -2.80 -12.77
C HIS A 112 -10.09 -2.14 -12.94
N ASP A 113 -10.64 -1.58 -11.87
CA ASP A 113 -12.01 -1.09 -11.88
C ASP A 113 -12.09 0.37 -12.31
N ILE A 114 -11.00 1.12 -12.09
CA ILE A 114 -10.97 2.56 -12.38
C ILE A 114 -10.08 2.84 -13.59
N LEU A 115 -8.76 2.67 -13.47
CA LEU A 115 -7.82 3.14 -14.49
C LEU A 115 -8.01 2.44 -15.84
N ASP A 116 -8.18 1.11 -15.85
CA ASP A 116 -8.43 0.36 -17.08
C ASP A 116 -9.73 0.82 -17.76
N TRP A 117 -10.80 1.01 -16.98
CA TRP A 117 -12.09 1.46 -17.51
C TRP A 117 -12.00 2.86 -18.10
N TYR A 118 -11.45 3.82 -17.35
CA TYR A 118 -11.32 5.21 -17.79
C TYR A 118 -10.35 5.37 -18.97
N LYS A 119 -9.26 4.59 -19.01
CA LYS A 119 -8.38 4.54 -20.19
C LYS A 119 -9.13 4.05 -21.43
N THR A 120 -9.92 2.99 -21.28
CA THR A 120 -10.77 2.46 -22.35
C THR A 120 -11.79 3.49 -22.83
N GLN A 121 -12.38 4.27 -21.92
CA GLN A 121 -13.25 5.39 -22.31
C GLN A 121 -12.47 6.40 -23.16
N GLY A 122 -11.29 6.84 -22.73
CA GLY A 122 -10.44 7.73 -23.54
C GLY A 122 -10.10 7.16 -24.92
N ASP A 123 -9.79 5.86 -25.01
CA ASP A 123 -9.44 5.20 -26.27
C ASP A 123 -10.64 5.07 -27.22
N THR A 124 -11.86 4.91 -26.68
CA THR A 124 -13.11 4.72 -27.45
C THR A 124 -13.89 6.02 -27.68
N MET A 125 -13.53 7.12 -27.02
CA MET A 125 -14.12 8.44 -27.23
C MET A 125 -13.93 8.89 -28.69
N THR A 126 -15.05 8.97 -29.41
CA THR A 126 -15.06 9.38 -30.82
C THR A 126 -14.96 10.90 -30.95
N ASP A 127 -14.27 11.33 -32.00
CA ASP A 127 -14.29 12.72 -32.45
C ASP A 127 -15.58 12.90 -33.23
N GLY A 128 -16.57 13.54 -32.62
CA GLY A 128 -17.79 13.90 -33.32
C GLY A 128 -17.46 14.76 -34.54
N TRP A 129 -18.10 14.51 -35.69
CA TRP A 129 -17.96 15.35 -36.89
C TRP A 129 -18.41 16.81 -36.64
N VAL A 130 -19.18 17.05 -35.57
CA VAL A 130 -19.53 18.37 -35.03
C VAL A 130 -19.39 18.29 -33.51
N HIS A 131 -18.41 18.99 -32.93
CA HIS A 131 -18.31 19.15 -31.48
C HIS A 131 -19.40 20.12 -31.03
N THR A 132 -20.37 19.62 -30.26
CA THR A 132 -21.38 20.46 -29.62
C THR A 132 -20.95 20.78 -28.19
N GLY A 133 -21.44 21.89 -27.61
CA GLY A 133 -21.17 22.21 -26.20
C GLY A 133 -21.63 21.11 -25.21
N GLY A 134 -22.54 20.22 -25.63
CA GLY A 134 -22.95 19.05 -24.86
C GLY A 134 -21.88 17.96 -24.77
N ASP A 135 -20.98 17.86 -25.74
CA ASP A 135 -19.87 16.89 -25.71
C ASP A 135 -18.84 17.28 -24.65
N ASP A 136 -18.51 18.58 -24.58
CA ASP A 136 -17.64 19.12 -23.54
C ASP A 136 -18.25 18.91 -22.13
N ASP A 137 -19.55 19.16 -21.96
CA ASP A 137 -20.23 18.95 -20.68
C ASP A 137 -20.22 17.48 -20.24
N ASN A 138 -20.44 16.55 -21.19
CA ASN A 138 -20.39 15.12 -20.90
C ASN A 138 -18.96 14.65 -20.59
N ALA A 139 -17.97 15.13 -21.32
CA ALA A 139 -16.56 14.85 -21.06
C ALA A 139 -16.14 15.38 -19.69
N ARG A 140 -16.55 16.60 -19.32
CA ARG A 140 -16.29 17.18 -17.99
C ARG A 140 -16.94 16.36 -16.87
N LYS A 141 -18.18 15.89 -17.05
CA LYS A 141 -18.82 14.98 -16.09
C LYS A 141 -18.03 13.69 -15.92
N LEU A 142 -17.58 13.08 -17.02
CA LEU A 142 -16.76 11.87 -16.97
C LEU A 142 -15.46 12.11 -16.21
N MET A 143 -14.76 13.22 -16.50
CA MET A 143 -13.51 13.57 -15.81
C MET A 143 -13.74 13.90 -14.32
N ASN A 144 -14.83 14.59 -13.96
CA ASN A 144 -15.17 14.83 -12.56
C ASN A 144 -15.48 13.54 -11.80
N ASN A 145 -16.13 12.57 -12.44
CA ASN A 145 -16.31 11.24 -11.86
C ASN A 145 -14.95 10.56 -11.66
N PHE A 146 -14.05 10.61 -12.65
CA PHE A 146 -12.70 10.08 -12.52
C PHE A 146 -11.94 10.71 -11.33
N ILE A 147 -11.98 12.04 -11.21
CA ILE A 147 -11.37 12.78 -10.09
C ILE A 147 -11.94 12.30 -8.74
N GLY A 148 -13.25 12.05 -8.66
CA GLY A 148 -13.88 11.46 -7.49
C GLY A 148 -13.29 10.09 -7.14
N ARG A 149 -13.09 9.21 -8.13
CA ARG A 149 -12.46 7.89 -7.92
C ARG A 149 -10.98 7.99 -7.55
N MET A 150 -10.26 8.98 -8.07
CA MET A 150 -8.90 9.28 -7.63
C MET A 150 -8.86 9.69 -6.15
N LYS A 151 -9.83 10.50 -5.72
CA LYS A 151 -9.96 10.89 -4.30
C LYS A 151 -10.23 9.67 -3.41
N GLU A 152 -11.16 8.80 -3.81
CA GLU A 152 -11.43 7.55 -3.08
C GLU A 152 -10.17 6.69 -2.96
N ALA A 153 -9.42 6.53 -4.06
CA ALA A 153 -8.14 5.81 -4.03
C ALA A 153 -7.14 6.46 -3.07
N PHE A 154 -7.00 7.79 -3.12
CA PHE A 154 -6.11 8.53 -2.20
C PHE A 154 -6.51 8.35 -0.73
N GLU A 155 -7.80 8.47 -0.41
CA GLU A 155 -8.32 8.34 0.95
C GLU A 155 -8.22 6.90 1.49
N GLY A 156 -8.30 5.91 0.60
CA GLY A 156 -8.10 4.50 0.91
C GLY A 156 -6.67 4.13 1.32
N HIS A 157 -5.67 4.96 1.01
CA HIS A 157 -4.29 4.69 1.45
C HIS A 157 -4.15 4.83 2.97
N PRO A 158 -3.28 4.05 3.62
CA PRO A 158 -2.94 4.26 5.02
C PRO A 158 -2.28 5.63 5.20
N LEU A 159 -2.57 6.29 6.32
CA LEU A 159 -1.94 7.58 6.66
C LEU A 159 -0.42 7.44 6.79
N LYS A 160 0.00 6.38 7.46
CA LYS A 160 1.40 6.06 7.80
C LYS A 160 1.54 4.56 8.00
N ILE A 161 2.76 4.06 7.79
CA ILE A 161 3.19 2.74 8.24
C ILE A 161 3.89 2.90 9.59
N SER A 162 3.64 1.97 10.51
CA SER A 162 4.31 1.95 11.82
C SER A 162 5.17 0.71 11.96
N LYS A 163 6.34 0.86 12.56
CA LYS A 163 7.32 -0.20 12.76
C LYS A 163 7.78 -0.17 14.21
N ASP A 164 7.60 -1.26 14.95
CA ASP A 164 8.10 -1.39 16.32
C ASP A 164 9.11 -2.55 16.36
N LEU A 165 10.39 -2.22 16.23
CA LEU A 165 11.47 -3.21 16.31
C LEU A 165 12.14 -3.17 17.69
N PRO A 166 12.78 -4.28 18.11
CA PRO A 166 13.58 -4.28 19.34
C PRO A 166 14.68 -3.20 19.34
N ASP A 167 14.79 -2.45 20.44
CA ASP A 167 15.79 -1.37 20.64
C ASP A 167 17.25 -1.85 20.72
N GLN A 168 17.47 -3.11 21.10
CA GLN A 168 18.80 -3.67 21.35
C GLN A 168 19.08 -4.84 20.43
N ARG A 169 20.16 -4.75 19.64
CA ARG A 169 20.82 -5.94 19.09
C ARG A 169 21.27 -6.78 20.28
N GLY A 170 20.78 -8.02 20.39
CA GLY A 170 21.19 -8.93 21.46
C GLY A 170 22.71 -8.91 21.62
N GLY A 171 23.18 -8.53 22.81
CA GLY A 171 24.61 -8.40 23.07
C GLY A 171 25.30 -9.74 22.88
N VAL A 172 26.42 -9.74 22.15
CA VAL A 172 27.28 -10.92 21.91
C VAL A 172 28.03 -11.37 23.17
N THR A 173 27.62 -10.89 24.36
CA THR A 173 28.36 -11.01 25.62
C THR A 173 27.90 -12.15 26.51
N ASP A 174 26.74 -12.76 26.24
CA ASP A 174 26.31 -13.96 26.97
C ASP A 174 26.84 -15.19 26.25
N THR A 175 28.09 -15.56 26.57
CA THR A 175 28.58 -16.91 26.30
C THR A 175 27.61 -17.92 26.94
N PRO A 176 27.14 -18.93 26.19
CA PRO A 176 26.26 -19.94 26.77
C PRO A 176 26.98 -20.62 27.95
N PRO A 177 26.25 -20.94 29.04
CA PRO A 177 26.85 -21.71 30.14
C PRO A 177 27.37 -23.05 29.61
N PRO A 178 28.49 -23.56 30.16
CA PRO A 178 29.13 -24.78 29.71
C PRO A 178 28.23 -26.01 29.79
#